data_AF-A0A026VSD1-F1
#
_entry.id   AF-A0A026VSD1-F1
#
_cell.length_a   1.000
_cell.length_b   1.000
_cell.length_c   1.000
_cell.angle_alpha   90.00
_cell.angle_beta   90.00
_cell.angle_gamma   90.00
#
_symmetry.space_group_name_H-M   'P 1'
#
loop_
_entity.id
_entity.type
_entity.pdbx_description
1 polymer ?
#
loop_
_entity_poly.entity_id
_entity_poly.type
_entity_poly.pdbx_seq_one_letter_code
_entity_poly.pdbx_strand_id
1 'polypeptide(L)'
;MHYLYGLCDVIAAAAEREYQIRFPRRQHPKRRVFEALHRRMGETGILQPQHNIGRLRHNVDREEEILAIVHETPSINTRHIANRVNILHPTVWKTLNRQGLHPFHLQPVQELLPRDHQYRREYC
;
A
#
# COMPACT_ATOMS: atom_id res chain seq x y z
N MET A 1 -14.23 20.22 -16.53
CA MET A 1 -13.27 20.27 -17.67
C MET A 1 -13.75 19.44 -18.85
N HIS A 2 -14.03 18.15 -18.69
CA HIS A 2 -14.52 17.30 -19.79
C HIS A 2 -15.84 17.80 -20.43
N TYR A 3 -16.80 18.26 -19.61
CA TYR A 3 -18.06 18.83 -20.12
C TYR A 3 -17.84 20.02 -21.06
N LEU A 4 -16.91 20.93 -20.71
CA LEU A 4 -16.55 22.07 -21.57
C LEU A 4 -15.86 21.65 -22.86
N TYR A 5 -15.07 20.58 -22.81
CA TYR A 5 -14.42 20.01 -23.99
C TYR A 5 -15.45 19.38 -24.96
N GLY A 6 -16.47 18.70 -24.44
CA GLY A 6 -17.58 18.18 -25.23
C GLY A 6 -18.47 19.28 -25.82
N LEU A 7 -18.71 20.37 -25.07
CA LEU A 7 -19.45 21.54 -25.56
C LEU A 7 -18.74 22.31 -26.67
N CYS A 8 -17.41 22.19 -26.76
CA CYS A 8 -16.60 22.86 -27.78
C CYS A 8 -16.26 21.94 -28.95
N ASP A 9 -17.09 20.94 -29.24
CA ASP A 9 -16.90 19.97 -30.33
C ASP A 9 -15.50 19.32 -30.32
N VAL A 10 -14.98 18.99 -29.13
CA VAL A 10 -13.67 18.34 -28.97
C VAL A 10 -12.49 19.26 -29.35
N ILE A 11 -12.72 20.57 -29.51
CA ILE A 11 -11.68 21.55 -29.79
C ILE A 11 -11.05 22.04 -28.48
N ALA A 12 -9.83 21.55 -28.19
CA ALA A 12 -9.12 21.84 -26.94
C ALA A 12 -8.83 23.34 -26.72
N ALA A 13 -8.54 24.08 -27.80
CA ALA A 13 -8.23 25.50 -27.73
C ALA A 13 -9.46 26.35 -27.41
N ALA A 14 -10.63 25.98 -27.93
CA ALA A 14 -11.90 26.64 -27.63
C ALA A 14 -12.31 26.35 -26.17
N ALA A 15 -12.16 25.10 -25.72
CA ALA A 15 -12.43 24.70 -24.34
C ALA A 15 -11.54 25.44 -23.32
N GLU A 16 -10.28 25.71 -23.66
CA GLU A 16 -9.37 26.49 -22.80
C GLU A 16 -9.86 27.94 -22.63
N ARG A 17 -10.25 28.60 -23.73
CA ARG A 17 -10.78 29.98 -23.70
C ARG A 17 -12.09 30.06 -22.92
N GLU A 18 -13.02 29.15 -23.18
CA GLU A 18 -14.28 29.06 -22.46
C GLU A 18 -14.06 28.80 -20.96
N TYR A 19 -13.09 27.97 -20.61
CA TYR A 19 -12.74 27.71 -19.21
C TYR A 19 -12.18 28.95 -18.51
N GLN A 20 -11.37 29.75 -19.20
CA GLN A 20 -10.85 31.03 -18.69
C GLN A 20 -11.97 32.03 -18.42
N ILE A 21 -12.90 32.17 -19.38
CA ILE A 21 -14.05 33.09 -19.27
C ILE A 21 -14.95 32.69 -18.09
N ARG A 22 -15.27 31.41 -17.95
CA ARG A 22 -16.18 30.93 -16.88
C ARG A 22 -15.53 30.90 -15.50
N PHE A 23 -14.21 30.73 -15.41
CA PHE A 23 -13.50 30.60 -14.14
C PHE A 23 -12.26 31.51 -14.03
N PRO A 24 -12.43 32.83 -14.00
CA PRO A 24 -11.31 33.80 -14.07
C PRO A 24 -10.38 33.79 -12.84
N ARG A 25 -10.81 33.22 -11.71
CA ARG A 25 -10.03 33.18 -10.45
C ARG A 25 -9.32 31.84 -10.19
N ARG A 26 -9.31 30.92 -11.16
CA ARG A 26 -8.70 29.58 -11.00
C ARG A 26 -7.44 29.45 -11.84
N GLN A 27 -6.57 28.50 -11.48
CA GLN A 27 -5.50 28.08 -12.39
C GLN A 27 -6.11 27.47 -13.64
N HIS A 28 -5.69 27.97 -14.80
CA HIS A 28 -6.23 27.57 -16.08
C HIS A 28 -5.51 26.33 -16.63
N PRO A 29 -6.21 25.22 -16.83
CA PRO A 29 -5.65 24.05 -17.50
C PRO A 29 -5.33 24.40 -18.95
N LYS A 30 -4.16 23.98 -19.43
CA LYS A 30 -3.77 24.11 -20.85
C LYS A 30 -4.54 23.13 -21.73
N ARG A 31 -4.67 23.39 -23.03
CA ARG A 31 -5.27 22.48 -24.03
C ARG A 31 -4.94 20.99 -23.85
N ARG A 32 -3.68 20.65 -23.59
CA ARG A 32 -3.19 19.26 -23.43
C ARG A 32 -3.86 18.52 -22.26
N VAL A 33 -4.30 19.24 -21.23
CA VAL A 33 -4.99 18.66 -20.07
C VAL A 33 -6.39 18.20 -20.46
N PHE A 34 -7.09 18.94 -21.32
CA PHE A 34 -8.41 18.56 -21.82
C PHE A 34 -8.34 17.31 -22.71
N GLU A 35 -7.38 17.28 -23.64
CA GLU A 35 -7.13 16.12 -24.51
C GLU A 35 -6.75 14.88 -23.69
N ALA A 36 -5.81 15.00 -22.75
CA ALA A 36 -5.38 13.90 -21.91
C ALA A 36 -6.52 13.39 -21.00
N LEU A 37 -7.38 14.29 -20.49
CA LEU A 37 -8.54 13.92 -19.69
C LEU A 37 -9.56 13.13 -20.51
N HIS A 38 -9.87 13.57 -21.73
CA HIS A 38 -10.80 12.90 -22.63
C HIS A 38 -10.28 11.51 -23.02
N ARG A 39 -9.02 11.43 -23.41
CA ARG A 39 -8.38 10.14 -23.75
C ARG A 39 -8.41 9.16 -22.57
N ARG A 40 -8.04 9.60 -21.36
CA ARG A 40 -8.08 8.74 -20.17
C ARG A 40 -9.50 8.27 -19.82
N MET A 41 -10.50 9.13 -19.99
CA MET A 41 -11.89 8.76 -19.78
C MET A 41 -12.33 7.64 -20.74
N GLY A 42 -11.93 7.71 -22.01
CA GLY A 42 -12.24 6.68 -23.01
C GLY A 42 -11.48 5.36 -22.81
N GLU A 43 -10.20 5.44 -22.44
CA GLU A 43 -9.32 4.27 -22.35
C GLU A 43 -9.41 3.53 -21.00
N THR A 44 -9.52 4.28 -19.90
CA THR A 44 -9.40 3.72 -18.53
C THR A 44 -10.59 4.04 -17.63
N GLY A 45 -11.44 5.00 -18.00
CA GLY A 45 -12.50 5.52 -17.14
C GLY A 45 -12.00 6.36 -15.95
N ILE A 46 -10.68 6.60 -15.84
CA ILE A 46 -10.08 7.31 -14.71
C ILE A 46 -9.88 8.79 -15.08
N LEU A 47 -10.42 9.69 -14.25
CA LEU A 47 -10.33 11.15 -14.48
C LEU A 47 -9.01 11.75 -14.01
N GLN A 48 -8.42 11.18 -12.96
CA GLN A 48 -7.19 11.68 -12.36
C GLN A 48 -5.97 11.07 -13.07
N PRO A 49 -4.92 11.87 -13.35
CA PRO A 49 -3.65 11.31 -13.75
C PRO A 49 -3.11 10.43 -12.62
N GLN A 50 -2.65 9.23 -12.97
CA GLN A 50 -2.02 8.32 -12.01
C GLN A 50 -0.60 8.81 -11.71
N HIS A 51 -0.49 9.75 -10.78
CA HIS A 51 0.80 10.14 -10.22
C HIS A 51 1.12 9.20 -9.05
N ASN A 52 2.39 8.85 -8.91
CA ASN A 52 2.90 8.03 -7.81
C ASN A 52 2.47 6.56 -7.81
N ILE A 53 2.51 5.89 -8.97
CA ILE A 53 2.83 4.46 -8.95
C ILE A 53 4.33 4.37 -8.62
N GLY A 54 4.67 4.66 -7.37
CA GLY A 54 6.04 4.55 -6.89
C GLY A 54 6.56 3.17 -7.26
N ARG A 55 7.75 3.10 -7.86
CA ARG A 55 8.38 1.83 -8.17
C ARG A 55 8.51 1.06 -6.87
N LEU A 56 7.66 0.05 -6.71
CA LEU A 56 7.69 -0.88 -5.60
C LEU A 56 9.05 -1.58 -5.70
N ARG A 57 10.05 -1.15 -4.91
CA ARG A 57 11.32 -1.86 -4.77
C ARG A 57 11.05 -3.12 -3.94
N HIS A 58 10.33 -4.08 -4.51
CA HIS A 58 10.18 -5.42 -3.97
C HIS A 58 11.35 -6.24 -4.48
N ASN A 59 12.24 -6.63 -3.57
CA ASN A 59 13.09 -7.79 -3.82
C ASN A 59 12.29 -8.99 -3.33
N VAL A 60 11.61 -9.68 -4.26
CA VAL A 60 10.79 -10.85 -3.98
C VAL A 60 11.62 -11.91 -3.23
N ASP A 61 12.85 -12.14 -3.67
CA ASP A 61 13.80 -13.06 -3.02
C ASP A 61 14.01 -12.77 -1.53
N ARG A 62 14.09 -11.49 -1.16
CA ARG A 62 14.27 -11.08 0.25
C ARG A 62 12.99 -11.20 1.05
N GLU A 63 11.84 -10.98 0.43
CA GLU A 63 10.55 -11.18 1.09
C GLU A 63 10.31 -12.67 1.36
N GLU A 64 10.61 -13.54 0.40
CA GLU A 64 10.54 -15.00 0.57
C GLU A 64 11.48 -15.49 1.68
N GLU A 65 12.72 -14.99 1.73
CA GLU A 65 13.67 -15.33 2.79
C GLU A 65 13.16 -14.94 4.18
N ILE A 66 12.56 -13.75 4.33
CA ILE A 66 11.93 -13.31 5.59
C ILE A 66 10.78 -14.27 5.99
N LEU A 67 9.94 -14.64 5.03
CA LEU A 67 8.77 -15.49 5.28
C LEU A 67 9.16 -16.92 5.64
N ALA A 68 10.19 -17.48 5.00
CA ALA A 68 10.73 -18.79 5.34
C ALA A 68 11.22 -18.82 6.80
N ILE A 69 11.97 -17.81 7.24
CA ILE A 69 12.48 -17.73 8.62
C ILE A 69 11.33 -17.65 9.64
N VAL A 70 10.28 -16.87 9.34
CA VAL A 70 9.13 -16.75 10.25
C VAL A 70 8.30 -18.03 10.28
N HIS A 71 8.20 -18.74 9.15
CA HIS A 71 7.50 -20.02 9.10
C HIS A 71 8.24 -21.12 9.89
N GLU A 72 9.57 -21.15 9.84
CA GLU A 72 10.40 -22.07 10.64
C GLU A 72 10.34 -21.76 12.14
N THR A 73 10.28 -20.47 12.52
CA THR A 73 10.30 -20.06 13.93
C THR A 73 9.42 -18.82 14.14
N PRO A 74 8.12 -18.99 14.45
CA PRO A 74 7.19 -17.86 14.62
C PRO A 74 7.53 -16.91 15.77
N SER A 75 8.33 -17.38 16.73
CA SER A 75 8.72 -16.64 17.94
C SER A 75 9.96 -15.75 17.77
N ILE A 76 10.53 -15.70 16.57
CA ILE A 76 11.79 -15.02 16.29
C ILE A 76 11.64 -13.48 16.32
N ASN A 77 12.68 -12.81 16.82
CA ASN A 77 12.71 -11.35 16.86
C ASN A 77 12.89 -10.75 15.45
N THR A 78 12.05 -9.77 15.11
CA THR A 78 12.12 -9.05 13.82
C THR A 78 13.47 -8.37 13.57
N ARG A 79 14.19 -7.94 14.61
CA ARG A 79 15.57 -7.44 14.48
C ARG A 79 16.56 -8.55 14.15
N HIS A 80 16.34 -9.75 14.67
CA HIS A 80 17.20 -10.89 14.38
C HIS A 80 17.03 -11.34 12.93
N ILE A 81 15.79 -11.36 12.42
CA ILE A 81 15.51 -11.58 10.99
C ILE A 81 16.22 -10.53 10.13
N ALA A 82 16.13 -9.25 10.50
CA ALA A 82 16.77 -8.16 9.77
C ALA A 82 18.30 -8.35 9.65
N ASN A 83 18.95 -8.78 10.74
CA ASN A 83 20.38 -9.07 10.75
C ASN A 83 20.73 -10.32 9.92
N ARG A 84 19.91 -11.38 9.97
CA ARG A 84 20.13 -12.63 9.22
C ARG A 84 20.02 -12.41 7.70
N VAL A 85 19.02 -11.63 7.28
CA VAL A 85 18.74 -11.31 5.86
C VAL A 85 19.56 -10.12 5.36
N ASN A 86 20.29 -9.43 6.25
CA ASN A 86 21.06 -8.22 5.99
C ASN A 86 20.22 -7.09 5.35
N ILE A 87 19.10 -6.75 6.01
CA ILE A 87 18.17 -5.69 5.60
C ILE A 87 17.81 -4.79 6.77
N LEU A 88 17.23 -3.63 6.46
CA LEU A 88 16.73 -2.72 7.49
C LEU A 88 15.54 -3.33 8.24
N HIS A 89 15.55 -3.20 9.56
CA HIS A 89 14.47 -3.67 10.45
C HIS A 89 13.05 -3.20 10.07
N PRO A 90 12.83 -1.94 9.66
CA PRO A 90 11.52 -1.50 9.17
C PRO A 90 11.03 -2.23 7.91
N THR A 91 11.95 -2.74 7.09
CA THR A 91 11.59 -3.52 5.89
C THR A 91 10.97 -4.85 6.30
N VAL A 92 11.56 -5.56 7.27
CA VAL A 92 10.99 -6.79 7.84
C VAL A 92 9.59 -6.53 8.38
N TRP A 93 9.40 -5.48 9.19
CA TRP A 93 8.08 -5.11 9.71
C TRP A 93 7.05 -4.84 8.61
N LYS A 94 7.43 -4.12 7.55
CA LYS A 94 6.54 -3.86 6.41
C LYS A 94 6.16 -5.14 5.67
N THR A 95 7.12 -6.04 5.43
CA THR A 95 6.87 -7.32 4.77
C THR A 95 5.90 -8.18 5.59
N LEU A 96 6.12 -8.29 6.90
CA LEU A 96 5.23 -9.06 7.78
C LEU A 96 3.82 -8.47 7.85
N ASN A 97 3.69 -7.16 8.01
CA ASN A 97 2.39 -6.49 8.02
C ASN A 97 1.62 -6.65 6.70
N ARG A 98 2.31 -6.62 5.55
CA ARG A 98 1.68 -6.88 4.24
C ARG A 98 1.14 -8.29 4.12
N GLN A 99 1.82 -9.25 4.73
CA GLN A 99 1.44 -10.67 4.73
C GLN A 99 0.52 -11.04 5.90
N GLY A 100 0.11 -10.08 6.74
CA GLY A 100 -0.74 -10.33 7.90
C GLY A 100 -0.09 -11.16 9.00
N LEU A 101 1.25 -11.20 9.06
CA LEU A 101 1.99 -11.98 10.04
C LEU A 101 2.41 -11.11 11.22
N HIS A 102 2.22 -11.65 12.43
CA HIS A 102 2.55 -10.98 13.69
C HIS A 102 3.41 -11.91 14.56
N PRO A 103 4.75 -11.85 14.44
CA PRO A 103 5.64 -12.61 15.31
C PRO A 103 5.40 -12.25 16.77
N PHE A 104 5.36 -13.26 17.63
CA PHE A 104 5.11 -13.13 19.06
C PHE A 104 6.33 -13.53 19.86
N HIS A 105 6.43 -13.09 21.11
CA HIS A 105 7.47 -13.57 22.01
C HIS A 105 6.85 -14.62 22.93
N LEU A 106 7.42 -15.83 22.93
CA LEU A 106 7.04 -16.84 23.90
C LEU A 106 7.50 -16.39 25.29
N GLN A 107 6.55 -16.29 26.21
CA GLN A 107 6.85 -16.07 27.61
C GLN A 107 6.89 -17.44 28.29
N PRO A 108 8.05 -17.88 28.83
CA PRO A 108 8.10 -19.12 29.59
C PRO A 108 7.23 -18.96 30.84
N VAL A 109 6.34 -19.93 31.04
CA VAL A 109 5.48 -20.03 32.23
C VAL A 109 5.88 -21.27 33.02
N GLN A 110 5.47 -21.33 34.29
CA GLN A 110 5.67 -22.52 35.11
C GLN A 110 5.05 -23.74 34.41
N GLU A 111 5.82 -24.82 34.31
CA GLU A 111 5.36 -26.09 33.75
C GLU A 111 4.21 -26.65 34.60
N LEU A 112 3.13 -27.09 33.93
CA LEU A 112 2.00 -27.72 34.59
C LEU A 112 2.28 -29.22 34.72
N LEU A 113 2.32 -29.68 35.96
CA LEU A 113 2.40 -31.11 36.23
C LEU A 113 1.01 -31.74 36.07
N PRO A 114 0.93 -33.06 35.76
CA PRO A 114 -0.36 -33.74 35.57
C PRO A 114 -1.36 -33.54 36.73
N ARG A 115 -0.85 -33.45 37.97
CA ARG A 115 -1.66 -33.18 39.18
C ARG A 115 -2.29 -31.79 39.19
N ASP A 116 -1.64 -30.80 38.57
CA ASP A 116 -2.05 -29.39 38.63
C ASP A 116 -3.30 -29.14 37.76
N HIS A 117 -3.55 -29.98 36.75
CA HIS A 117 -4.74 -29.88 35.90
C HIS A 117 -6.04 -30.04 36.70
N GLN A 118 -6.07 -30.96 37.66
CA GLN A 118 -7.26 -31.17 38.47
C GLN A 118 -7.49 -30.00 39.42
N TYR A 119 -6.46 -29.58 40.16
CA TYR A 119 -6.54 -28.44 41.08
C TYR A 119 -6.93 -27.14 40.35
N ARG A 120 -6.43 -26.90 39.13
CA ARG A 120 -6.82 -25.71 38.37
C ARG A 120 -8.29 -25.69 37.95
N ARG A 121 -8.90 -26.83 37.61
CA ARG A 121 -10.33 -26.87 37.28
C ARG A 121 -11.23 -26.62 38.48
N GLU A 122 -10.76 -26.96 39.67
CA GLU A 122 -11.53 -26.84 40.91
C GLU A 122 -11.42 -25.45 41.54
N TYR A 123 -10.28 -24.77 41.40
CA TYR A 123 -9.96 -23.56 42.17
C TYR A 123 -9.61 -22.30 41.35
N CYS A 124 -9.44 -22.38 40.02
CA CYS A 124 -9.22 -21.22 39.14
C CYS A 124 -10.46 -20.94 38.29
#